data_AF-A0A5K0YUC4-F1
#
_entry.id   AF-A0A5K0YUC4-F1
#
_cell.length_a   1.000
_cell.length_b   1.000
_cell.length_c   1.000
_cell.angle_alpha   90.00
_cell.angle_beta   90.00
_cell.angle_gamma   90.00
#
_symmetry.space_group_name_H-M   'P 1'
#
loop_
_entity.id
_entity.type
_entity.pdbx_description
1 polymer ?
#
loop_
_entity_poly.entity_id
_entity_poly.type
_entity_poly.pdbx_seq_one_letter_code
_entity_poly.pdbx_strand_id
1 'polypeptide(L)' 'GEKLNITLLEKWMKSGKAPPLKPTLCLYNHIKRAGLKIFLVSGRNEHLRDATVDNLLKVGYAGWTSLIL' A
#
# COMPACT_ATOMS: atom_id res chain seq x y z
N GLY A 1 -23.68 -8.67 -9.86
CA GLY A 1 -22.24 -8.34 -9.83
C GLY A 1 -21.46 -9.62 -9.63
N GLU A 2 -20.28 -9.75 -10.23
CA GLU A 2 -19.43 -10.93 -10.04
C GLU A 2 -18.99 -11.07 -8.58
N LYS A 3 -19.00 -12.29 -8.07
CA LYS A 3 -18.52 -12.61 -6.73
C LYS A 3 -16.99 -12.49 -6.73
N LEU A 4 -16.45 -11.66 -5.83
CA LEU A 4 -15.01 -11.51 -5.68
C LEU A 4 -14.36 -12.85 -5.29
N ASN A 5 -13.40 -13.31 -6.09
CA ASN A 5 -12.55 -14.43 -5.71
C ASN A 5 -11.40 -13.93 -4.84
N ILE A 6 -11.56 -14.05 -3.53
CA ILE A 6 -10.61 -13.56 -2.52
C ILE A 6 -9.24 -14.21 -2.71
N THR A 7 -9.18 -15.53 -2.97
CA THR A 7 -7.92 -16.25 -3.16
C THR A 7 -7.12 -15.73 -4.35
N LEU A 8 -7.78 -15.45 -5.47
CA LEU A 8 -7.13 -14.87 -6.65
C LEU A 8 -6.66 -13.42 -6.37
N LEU A 9 -7.47 -12.64 -5.65
CA LEU A 9 -7.11 -11.28 -5.27
C LEU A 9 -5.87 -11.29 -4.36
N GLU A 10 -5.82 -12.15 -3.33
CA GLU A 10 -4.67 -12.28 -2.44
C GLU A 10 -3.43 -12.75 -3.19
N LYS A 11 -3.57 -13.69 -4.13
CA LYS A 11 -2.47 -14.10 -5.00
C LYS A 11 -1.92 -12.94 -5.83
N TRP A 12 -2.78 -12.06 -6.34
CA TRP A 12 -2.36 -10.84 -7.02
C TRP A 12 -1.64 -9.86 -6.06
N MET A 13 -2.17 -9.66 -4.86
CA MET A 13 -1.56 -8.79 -3.84
C MET A 13 -0.17 -9.28 -3.42
N LYS A 14 0.00 -10.60 -3.22
CA LYS A 14 1.29 -11.24 -2.94
C LYS A 14 2.32 -11.02 -4.05
N SER A 15 1.89 -10.78 -5.28
CA SER A 15 2.82 -10.58 -6.39
C SER A 15 3.61 -9.26 -6.30
N GLY A 16 3.15 -8.27 -5.52
CA GLY A 16 3.87 -7.01 -5.32
C GLY A 16 4.07 -6.22 -6.63
N LYS A 17 3.07 -6.24 -7.52
CA LYS A 17 3.10 -5.60 -8.85
C LYS A 17 2.09 -4.46 -8.99
N ALA A 18 1.55 -3.95 -7.88
CA ALA A 18 0.56 -2.87 -7.93
C ALA A 18 1.26 -1.55 -8.27
N PRO A 19 0.88 -0.86 -9.37
CA PRO A 19 1.51 0.40 -9.75
C PRO A 19 1.15 1.53 -8.77
N PRO A 20 2.00 2.56 -8.65
CA PRO A 20 1.65 3.72 -7.85
C PRO A 20 0.55 4.54 -8.53
N LEU A 21 -0.40 5.01 -7.73
CA LEU A 21 -1.28 6.09 -8.15
C LEU A 21 -0.52 7.42 -8.05
N LYS A 22 -0.02 7.93 -9.19
CA LYS A 22 0.88 9.10 -9.25
C LYS A 22 0.36 10.33 -8.46
N PRO A 23 -0.93 10.73 -8.55
CA PRO A 23 -1.44 11.86 -7.76
C PRO A 23 -1.33 11.65 -6.25
N THR A 24 -1.62 10.44 -5.77
CA THR A 24 -1.51 10.09 -4.34
C THR A 24 -0.06 10.08 -3.87
N LEU A 25 0.88 9.62 -4.72
CA LEU A 25 2.29 9.65 -4.38
C LEU A 25 2.81 11.10 -4.25
N CYS A 26 2.34 12.00 -5.13
CA CYS A 26 2.65 13.43 -5.02
C CYS A 26 2.14 14.03 -3.71
N LEU A 27 0.88 13.73 -3.35
CA LEU A 27 0.27 14.17 -2.10
C LEU A 27 1.03 13.60 -0.88
N TYR A 28 1.35 12.31 -0.89
CA TYR A 28 2.11 11.65 0.17
C TYR A 28 3.45 12.35 0.40
N ASN A 29 4.19 12.66 -0.68
CA ASN A 29 5.47 13.37 -0.60
C ASN A 29 5.30 14.82 -0.11
N HIS A 30 4.20 15.48 -0.45
CA HIS A 30 3.88 16.80 0.08
C HIS A 30 3.63 16.77 1.59
N ILE A 31 2.77 15.85 2.06
CA ILE A 31 2.46 15.66 3.48
C ILE A 31 3.73 15.30 4.28
N LYS A 32 4.55 14.41 3.73
CA LYS A 32 5.84 14.03 4.33
C LYS A 32 6.78 15.22 4.49
N ARG A 33 6.90 16.07 3.46
CA ARG A 33 7.73 17.29 3.53
C ARG A 33 7.20 18.31 4.53
N ALA A 34 5.90 18.32 4.80
CA ALA A 34 5.30 19.15 5.84
C ALA A 34 5.56 18.63 7.26
N GLY A 35 6.25 17.50 7.44
CA GLY A 35 6.56 16.92 8.75
C GLY A 35 5.37 16.25 9.44
N LEU A 36 4.27 16.02 8.71
CA LEU A 36 3.08 15.37 9.22
C LEU A 36 3.27 13.85 9.33
N LYS A 37 2.68 13.26 10.37
CA LYS A 37 2.67 11.80 10.55
C LYS A 37 1.70 11.15 9.57
N ILE A 38 2.16 10.13 8.87
CA ILE A 38 1.34 9.40 7.89
C ILE A 38 1.02 8.00 8.41
N PHE A 39 -0.26 7.65 8.43
CA PHE A 39 -0.74 6.31 8.77
C PHE A 39 -1.40 5.72 7.53
N LEU A 40 -0.98 4.51 7.14
CA LEU A 40 -1.57 3.78 6.04
C LEU A 40 -2.54 2.75 6.62
N VAL A 41 -3.81 2.80 6.22
CA VAL A 41 -4.84 1.84 6.65
C VAL A 41 -5.30 1.07 5.43
N SER A 42 -5.28 -0.25 5.53
CA SER A 42 -5.71 -1.18 4.49
C SER A 42 -6.65 -2.22 5.07
N GLY A 43 -7.41 -2.90 4.20
CA GLY A 43 -8.20 -4.08 4.58
C GLY A 43 -7.56 -5.39 4.09
N ARG A 44 -6.24 -5.38 3.89
CA ARG A 44 -5.49 -6.58 3.47
C ARG A 44 -5.20 -7.41 4.71
N ASN A 45 -5.29 -8.72 4.59
CA ASN A 45 -4.91 -9.58 5.71
C ASN A 45 -3.44 -9.42 6.11
N GLU A 46 -3.15 -9.54 7.40
CA GLU A 46 -1.83 -9.33 7.99
C GLU A 46 -0.71 -10.19 7.34
N HIS A 47 -1.05 -11.40 6.87
CA HIS A 47 -0.11 -12.27 6.18
C HIS A 47 0.39 -11.73 4.83
N LEU A 48 -0.18 -10.63 4.34
CA LEU A 48 0.23 -9.90 3.13
C LEU A 48 1.15 -8.71 3.44
N ARG A 49 1.53 -8.52 4.72
CA ARG A 49 2.31 -7.36 5.17
C ARG A 49 3.58 -7.17 4.37
N ASP A 50 4.41 -8.21 4.28
CA ASP A 50 5.71 -8.12 3.63
C ASP A 50 5.58 -7.72 2.15
N ALA A 51 4.72 -8.42 1.41
CA ALA A 51 4.44 -8.10 0.01
C ALA A 51 3.87 -6.68 -0.18
N THR A 52 3.08 -6.20 0.78
CA THR A 52 2.53 -4.84 0.76
C THR A 52 3.60 -3.79 1.01
N VAL A 53 4.46 -4.01 2.01
CA VAL A 53 5.58 -3.12 2.34
C VAL A 53 6.55 -3.05 1.16
N ASP A 54 6.95 -4.19 0.61
CA ASP A 54 7.85 -4.27 -0.54
C ASP A 54 7.30 -3.50 -1.74
N ASN A 55 6.00 -3.68 -2.05
CA ASN A 55 5.37 -2.94 -3.14
C ASN A 55 5.34 -1.43 -2.87
N LEU A 56 4.99 -1.01 -1.65
CA LEU A 56 4.96 0.41 -1.27
C LEU A 56 6.33 1.07 -1.43
N LEU A 57 7.38 0.44 -0.89
CA LEU A 57 8.76 0.91 -1.02
C LEU A 57 9.20 0.98 -2.49
N LYS A 58 8.94 -0.08 -3.25
CA LYS A 58 9.28 -0.16 -4.67
C LYS A 58 8.65 0.94 -5.51
N VAL A 59 7.43 1.34 -5.17
CA VAL A 59 6.70 2.38 -5.93
C VAL A 59 6.86 3.79 -5.33
N GLY A 60 7.73 3.96 -4.33
CA GLY A 60 8.19 5.26 -3.83
C GLY A 60 7.46 5.76 -2.57
N TYR A 61 6.55 4.99 -1.98
CA TYR A 61 6.03 5.29 -0.65
C TYR A 61 7.07 4.84 0.38
N ALA A 62 7.51 5.74 1.26
CA ALA A 62 8.44 5.41 2.33
C ALA A 62 8.32 6.40 3.49
N GLY A 63 8.60 5.96 4.71
CA GLY A 63 8.60 6.80 5.91
C GLY A 63 7.21 7.11 6.46
N TRP A 64 6.28 6.16 6.36
CA TRP A 64 5.03 6.21 7.12
C TRP A 64 5.31 5.87 8.59
N THR A 65 4.45 6.36 9.48
CA THR A 65 4.53 6.10 10.92
C THR A 65 4.09 4.67 11.25
N SER A 66 2.99 4.23 10.65
CA SER A 66 2.49 2.86 10.81
C SER A 66 1.67 2.44 9.59
N LEU A 67 1.72 1.14 9.30
CA LEU A 67 0.89 0.47 8.31
C LEU A 67 -0.04 -0.50 9.06
N ILE A 68 -1.33 -0.21 9.05
CA ILE A 68 -2.40 -1.00 9.65
C ILE A 68 -3.06 -1.79 8.52
N LEU A 69 -3.14 -3.11 8.71
CA LEU A 69 -3.67 -4.08 7.76
C LEU A 69 -4.90 -4.76 8.37
#